data_AF-A0A3N5J0P5-F1
#
_entry.id   AF-A0A3N5J0P5-F1
#
_cell.length_a   1.000
_cell.length_b   1.000
_cell.length_c   1.000
_cell.angle_alpha   90.00
_cell.angle_beta   90.00
_cell.angle_gamma   90.00
#
_symmetry.space_group_name_H-M   'P 1'
#
loop_
_entity.id
_entity.type
_entity.pdbx_description
1 polymer ?
#
loop_
_entity_poly.entity_id
_entity_poly.type
_entity_poly.pdbx_seq_one_letter_code
_entity_poly.pdbx_strand_id
1 'polypeptide(L)'
;MPSNDTANHPHFMIIPSLHCPASCSYCFGPNHGPQMSEQRMEQPLRFINKITQESNSEKISITFHGGEPLAAGHDFCRLFLEQLAARHSDKKIDLNIQSNLWLLDDEFCGLFKKYNV
;
A
#
# COMPACT_ATOMS: atom_id res chain seq x y z
N MET A 1 -17.63 29.91 -4.63
CA MET A 1 -16.63 29.73 -5.70
C MET A 1 -16.27 28.26 -5.73
N PRO A 2 -16.23 27.58 -6.87
CA PRO A 2 -15.75 26.21 -6.90
C PRO A 2 -14.27 26.25 -6.45
N SER A 3 -13.96 25.57 -5.36
CA SER A 3 -12.59 25.31 -4.95
C SER A 3 -11.88 24.65 -6.14
N ASN A 4 -10.69 25.13 -6.46
CA ASN A 4 -9.87 24.59 -7.53
C ASN A 4 -9.31 23.24 -7.05
N ASP A 5 -10.16 22.20 -7.05
CA ASP A 5 -9.90 20.84 -6.56
C ASP A 5 -9.05 20.00 -7.54
N THR A 6 -8.35 20.64 -8.46
CA THR A 6 -7.40 19.99 -9.37
C THR A 6 -5.98 19.99 -8.81
N ALA A 7 -5.83 19.89 -7.48
CA ALA A 7 -4.54 19.55 -6.91
C ALA A 7 -4.20 18.13 -7.37
N ASN A 8 -3.02 17.96 -7.98
CA ASN A 8 -2.57 16.67 -8.48
C ASN A 8 -2.21 15.78 -7.27
N HIS A 9 -3.06 14.83 -6.95
CA HIS A 9 -2.84 13.90 -5.83
C HIS A 9 -2.36 12.57 -6.41
N PRO A 10 -1.08 12.21 -6.24
CA PRO A 10 -0.59 10.96 -6.79
C PRO A 10 -1.24 9.76 -6.08
N HIS A 11 -1.66 8.78 -6.87
CA HIS A 11 -2.16 7.50 -6.39
C HIS A 11 -1.18 6.40 -6.79
N PHE A 12 -0.69 5.67 -5.79
CA PHE A 12 0.22 4.55 -5.98
C PHE A 12 -0.48 3.23 -5.68
N MET A 13 -0.28 2.23 -6.54
CA MET A 13 -0.65 0.86 -6.26
C MET A 13 0.61 0.06 -5.94
N ILE A 14 0.67 -0.53 -4.75
CA ILE A 14 1.81 -1.31 -4.28
C ILE A 14 1.44 -2.79 -4.32
N ILE A 15 2.31 -3.58 -4.93
CA ILE A 15 2.16 -5.05 -5.07
C ILE A 15 3.18 -5.72 -4.13
N PRO A 16 2.88 -5.86 -2.83
CA PRO A 16 3.79 -6.46 -1.86
C PRO A 16 3.94 -7.98 -2.03
N SER A 17 3.00 -8.65 -2.70
CA SER A 17 3.10 -10.08 -2.99
C SER A 17 2.45 -10.45 -4.33
N LEU A 18 3.08 -11.39 -5.04
CA LEU A 18 2.48 -12.06 -6.21
C LEU A 18 1.79 -13.38 -5.83
N HIS A 19 2.02 -13.89 -4.62
CA HIS A 19 1.35 -15.07 -4.11
C HIS A 19 -0.10 -14.74 -3.71
N CYS A 20 -1.02 -15.64 -4.02
CA CYS A 20 -2.41 -15.62 -3.56
C CYS A 20 -2.80 -17.03 -3.09
N PRO A 21 -3.41 -17.20 -1.91
CA PRO A 21 -3.94 -18.50 -1.50
C PRO A 21 -5.18 -18.92 -2.32
N ALA A 22 -5.83 -17.96 -2.99
CA ALA A 22 -6.96 -18.23 -3.87
C ALA A 22 -6.50 -18.56 -5.31
N SER A 23 -7.33 -19.32 -6.02
CA SER A 23 -7.14 -19.68 -7.44
C SER A 23 -8.38 -19.29 -8.24
N CYS A 24 -8.76 -18.02 -8.18
CA CYS A 24 -9.97 -17.52 -8.84
C CYS A 24 -9.89 -17.78 -10.35
N SER A 25 -10.96 -18.36 -10.93
CA SER A 25 -11.00 -18.78 -12.34
C SER A 25 -10.83 -17.63 -13.34
N TYR A 26 -11.09 -16.40 -12.91
CA TYR A 26 -10.99 -15.18 -13.71
C TYR A 26 -9.71 -14.38 -13.43
N CYS A 27 -8.83 -14.83 -12.52
CA CYS A 27 -7.62 -14.11 -12.17
C CYS A 27 -6.55 -14.28 -13.26
N PHE A 28 -6.05 -13.18 -13.79
CA PHE A 28 -4.92 -13.17 -14.73
C PHE A 28 -3.55 -13.20 -14.03
N GLY A 29 -3.53 -13.03 -12.70
CA GLY A 29 -2.32 -13.08 -11.89
C GLY A 29 -1.75 -14.49 -11.75
N PRO A 30 -0.48 -14.64 -11.36
CA PRO A 30 0.16 -15.94 -11.31
C PRO A 30 -0.35 -16.82 -10.16
N ASN A 31 -0.94 -16.24 -9.11
CA ASN A 31 -1.34 -16.89 -7.84
C ASN A 31 -0.17 -17.50 -7.03
N HIS A 32 1.02 -17.58 -7.61
CA HIS A 32 2.28 -17.96 -6.98
C HIS A 32 3.36 -16.96 -7.35
N GLY A 33 4.38 -16.82 -6.50
CA GLY A 33 5.50 -15.93 -6.77
C GLY A 33 6.11 -15.35 -5.51
N PRO A 34 7.12 -14.49 -5.66
CA PRO A 34 7.81 -13.91 -4.52
C PRO A 34 6.95 -12.86 -3.81
N GLN A 35 7.24 -12.71 -2.53
CA GLN A 35 6.92 -11.53 -1.73
C GLN A 35 8.01 -10.46 -1.94
N MET A 36 7.63 -9.19 -1.89
CA MET A 36 8.56 -8.08 -1.82
C MET A 36 9.37 -8.18 -0.51
N SER A 37 10.69 -8.32 -0.63
CA SER A 37 11.55 -8.31 0.55
C SER A 37 11.63 -6.91 1.17
N GLU A 38 11.92 -6.84 2.47
CA GLU A 38 12.15 -5.58 3.18
C GLU A 38 13.24 -4.74 2.51
N GLN A 39 14.31 -5.37 2.02
CA GLN A 39 15.38 -4.67 1.28
C GLN A 39 14.85 -4.00 0.01
N ARG A 40 13.89 -4.62 -0.69
CA ARG A 40 13.29 -4.06 -1.91
C ARG A 40 12.22 -3.01 -1.61
N MET A 41 11.63 -3.04 -0.42
CA MET A 41 10.61 -2.09 0.06
C MET A 41 11.06 -0.61 -0.04
N GLU A 42 12.36 -0.35 0.14
CA GLU A 42 12.88 1.01 0.04
C GLU A 42 12.70 1.61 -1.37
N GLN A 43 12.66 0.79 -2.42
CA GLN A 43 12.51 1.28 -3.79
C GLN A 43 11.16 1.99 -4.03
N PRO A 44 9.98 1.37 -3.76
CA PRO A 44 8.71 2.07 -3.86
C PRO A 44 8.60 3.24 -2.88
N LEU A 45 9.12 3.14 -1.65
CA LEU A 45 9.09 4.26 -0.69
C LEU A 45 9.83 5.49 -1.22
N ARG A 46 11.03 5.31 -1.79
CA ARG A 46 11.77 6.42 -2.44
C ARG A 46 11.02 6.98 -3.63
N PHE A 47 10.37 6.12 -4.42
CA PHE A 47 9.60 6.56 -5.58
C PHE A 47 8.38 7.40 -5.16
N ILE A 48 7.61 6.94 -4.17
CA ILE A 48 6.50 7.69 -3.58
C ILE A 48 7.00 9.06 -3.09
N ASN A 49 8.11 9.08 -2.35
CA ASN A 49 8.66 10.33 -1.83
C ASN A 49 9.06 11.30 -2.94
N LYS A 50 9.77 10.81 -3.97
CA LYS A 50 10.17 11.62 -5.13
C LYS A 50 8.95 12.24 -5.82
N ILE A 51 7.95 11.43 -6.16
CA ILE A 51 6.77 11.90 -6.90
C ILE A 51 5.91 12.84 -6.05
N THR A 52 5.81 12.59 -4.74
CA THR A 52 5.09 13.48 -3.81
C THR A 52 5.75 14.86 -3.76
N GLN A 53 7.10 14.91 -3.70
CA GLN A 53 7.85 16.16 -3.73
C GLN A 53 7.71 16.90 -5.08
N GLU A 54 7.82 16.18 -6.21
CA GLU A 54 7.71 16.76 -7.55
C GLU A 54 6.29 17.28 -7.85
N SER A 55 5.26 16.67 -7.28
CA SER A 55 3.87 17.10 -7.43
C SER A 55 3.44 18.20 -6.46
N ASN A 56 4.27 18.53 -5.47
CA ASN A 56 3.94 19.44 -4.36
C ASN A 56 2.56 19.14 -3.76
N SER A 57 2.24 17.85 -3.61
CA SER A 57 0.92 17.40 -3.20
C SER A 57 0.81 17.35 -1.68
N GLU A 58 -0.32 17.83 -1.15
CA GLU A 58 -0.66 17.73 0.27
C GLU A 58 -1.35 16.40 0.62
N LYS A 59 -1.74 15.61 -0.38
CA LYS A 59 -2.39 14.31 -0.19
C LYS A 59 -1.73 13.23 -1.04
N ILE A 60 -1.52 12.06 -0.44
CA ILE A 60 -1.02 10.85 -1.10
C ILE A 60 -2.08 9.77 -0.96
N SER A 61 -2.43 9.09 -2.04
CA SER A 61 -3.26 7.88 -1.99
C SER A 61 -2.42 6.65 -2.27
N ILE A 62 -2.59 5.59 -1.48
CA ILE A 62 -1.90 4.31 -1.69
C ILE A 62 -2.91 3.17 -1.56
N THR A 63 -2.84 2.23 -2.49
CA THR A 63 -3.57 0.98 -2.43
C THR A 63 -2.61 -0.20 -2.39
N PHE A 64 -2.67 -1.02 -1.34
CA PHE A 64 -2.03 -2.34 -1.35
C PHE A 64 -2.90 -3.30 -2.16
N HIS A 65 -2.28 -3.94 -3.14
CA HIS A 65 -2.92 -4.88 -4.05
C HIS A 65 -1.98 -6.07 -4.32
N GLY A 66 -2.10 -6.75 -5.46
CA GLY A 66 -1.30 -7.94 -5.77
C GLY A 66 -2.07 -9.22 -5.50
N GLY A 67 -1.43 -10.36 -5.75
CA GLY A 67 -2.08 -11.68 -5.66
C GLY A 67 -2.97 -11.76 -4.43
N GLU A 68 -2.36 -11.62 -3.25
CA GLU A 68 -3.03 -11.26 -2.02
C GLU A 68 -2.10 -10.35 -1.18
N PRO A 69 -2.43 -9.07 -0.93
CA PRO A 69 -1.55 -8.16 -0.19
C PRO A 69 -1.26 -8.62 1.24
N LEU A 70 -2.21 -9.26 1.92
CA LEU A 70 -2.00 -9.78 3.29
C LEU A 70 -0.97 -10.92 3.32
N ALA A 71 -0.75 -11.59 2.18
CA ALA A 71 0.26 -12.64 2.07
C ALA A 71 1.71 -12.11 2.16
N ALA A 72 1.90 -10.79 2.21
CA ALA A 72 3.20 -10.20 2.55
C ALA A 72 3.53 -10.29 4.06
N GLY A 73 2.56 -10.65 4.90
CA GLY A 73 2.76 -10.82 6.34
C GLY A 73 2.77 -9.51 7.13
N HIS A 74 2.58 -9.65 8.44
CA HIS A 74 2.40 -8.53 9.35
C HIS A 74 3.63 -7.65 9.47
N ASP A 75 4.83 -8.24 9.54
CA ASP A 75 6.09 -7.51 9.68
C ASP A 75 6.36 -6.59 8.49
N PHE A 76 6.16 -7.09 7.28
CA PHE A 76 6.26 -6.28 6.07
C PHE A 76 5.26 -5.12 6.11
N CYS A 77 3.98 -5.42 6.38
CA CYS A 77 2.93 -4.40 6.36
C CYS A 77 3.19 -3.31 7.40
N ARG A 78 3.56 -3.71 8.63
CA ARG A 78 3.91 -2.81 9.72
C ARG A 78 5.10 -1.92 9.35
N LEU A 79 6.19 -2.52 8.89
CA LEU A 79 7.38 -1.78 8.50
C LEU A 79 7.08 -0.80 7.37
N PHE A 80 6.33 -1.20 6.34
CA PHE A 80 5.96 -0.31 5.24
C PHE A 80 5.17 0.89 5.75
N LEU A 81 4.12 0.66 6.55
CA LEU A 81 3.24 1.71 7.06
C LEU A 81 3.98 2.68 8.00
N GLU A 82 4.84 2.16 8.87
CA GLU A 82 5.70 2.97 9.74
C GLU A 82 6.64 3.87 8.93
N GLN A 83 7.31 3.29 7.95
CA GLN A 83 8.26 3.98 7.08
C GLN A 83 7.58 5.03 6.19
N LEU A 84 6.39 4.72 5.69
CA LEU A 84 5.58 5.66 4.92
C LEU A 84 5.11 6.85 5.77
N ALA A 85 4.52 6.57 6.94
CA ALA A 85 4.03 7.61 7.84
C ALA A 85 5.17 8.53 8.33
N ALA A 86 6.35 7.97 8.60
CA ALA A 86 7.52 8.76 9.00
C ALA A 86 8.01 9.71 7.89
N ARG A 87 8.04 9.25 6.63
CA ARG A 87 8.49 10.07 5.48
C ARG A 87 7.50 11.16 5.08
N HIS A 88 6.22 11.01 5.44
CA HIS A 88 5.11 11.85 4.98
C HIS A 88 4.25 12.36 6.15
N SER A 89 4.89 12.64 7.30
CA SER A 89 4.20 13.08 8.52
C SER A 89 3.48 14.43 8.39
N ASP A 90 3.87 15.25 7.41
CA ASP A 90 3.25 16.53 7.05
C ASP A 90 2.15 16.40 5.98
N LYS A 91 1.91 15.20 5.46
CA LYS A 91 0.95 14.95 4.36
C LYS A 91 -0.26 14.17 4.83
N LYS A 92 -1.39 14.37 4.13
CA LYS A 92 -2.58 13.53 4.31
C LYS A 92 -2.41 12.23 3.53
N ILE A 93 -2.33 11.10 4.22
CA ILE A 93 -2.20 9.78 3.59
C ILE A 93 -3.57 9.10 3.59
N ASP A 94 -3.99 8.63 2.41
CA ASP A 94 -5.22 7.88 2.16
C ASP A 94 -4.82 6.44 1.80
N LEU A 95 -4.90 5.56 2.79
CA LEU A 95 -4.47 4.16 2.69
C LEU A 95 -5.68 3.29 2.39
N ASN A 96 -5.49 2.36 1.45
CA ASN A 96 -6.52 1.43 1.01
C ASN A 96 -5.88 0.06 0.81
N ILE A 97 -6.69 -0.99 0.93
CA ILE A 97 -6.27 -2.37 0.63
C ILE A 97 -7.33 -3.05 -0.23
N GLN A 98 -6.89 -3.79 -1.25
CA GLN A 98 -7.74 -4.68 -2.03
C GLN A 98 -7.28 -6.12 -1.80
N SER A 99 -8.03 -6.83 -0.97
CA SER A 99 -7.71 -8.17 -0.44
C SER A 99 -8.91 -9.11 -0.58
N ASN A 100 -8.65 -10.41 -0.70
CA ASN A 100 -9.66 -11.47 -0.57
C ASN A 100 -10.05 -11.74 0.90
N LEU A 101 -9.35 -11.13 1.85
CA LEU A 101 -9.55 -11.18 3.30
C LEU A 101 -9.28 -12.53 3.99
N TRP A 102 -8.76 -13.54 3.29
CA TRP A 102 -8.55 -14.89 3.85
C TRP A 102 -7.47 -14.93 4.93
N LEU A 103 -6.49 -14.03 4.85
CA LEU A 103 -5.40 -13.91 5.81
C LEU A 103 -5.64 -12.76 6.81
N LEU A 104 -6.85 -12.18 6.84
CA LEU A 104 -7.17 -11.14 7.80
C LEU A 104 -7.31 -11.75 9.19
N ASP A 105 -6.62 -11.15 10.16
CA ASP A 105 -6.68 -11.52 11.56
C ASP A 105 -6.68 -10.27 12.46
N ASP A 106 -6.72 -10.48 13.78
CA ASP A 106 -6.77 -9.40 14.76
C ASP A 106 -5.52 -8.51 14.72
N GLU A 107 -4.37 -9.06 14.32
CA GLU A 107 -3.13 -8.31 14.21
C GLU A 107 -3.18 -7.32 13.03
N PHE A 108 -3.62 -7.78 11.85
CA PHE A 108 -3.90 -6.88 10.73
C PHE A 108 -4.99 -5.87 11.08
N CYS A 109 -6.09 -6.28 11.73
CA CYS A 109 -7.14 -5.36 12.16
C CYS A 109 -6.61 -4.25 13.06
N GLY A 110 -5.75 -4.60 14.03
CA GLY A 110 -5.09 -3.64 14.91
C GLY A 110 -4.19 -2.67 14.14
N LEU A 111 -3.43 -3.18 13.17
CA LEU A 111 -2.57 -2.38 12.30
C LEU A 111 -3.39 -1.42 11.42
N PHE A 112 -4.44 -1.91 10.77
CA PHE A 112 -5.31 -1.12 9.90
C PHE A 112 -6.06 -0.04 10.68
N LYS A 113 -6.52 -0.35 11.90
CA LYS A 113 -7.10 0.65 12.79
C LYS A 113 -6.09 1.73 13.19
N LYS A 114 -4.83 1.37 13.46
CA LYS A 114 -3.76 2.33 13.82
C LYS A 114 -3.47 3.30 12.68
N TYR A 115 -3.46 2.82 11.43
CA TYR A 115 -3.10 3.62 10.25
C TYR A 115 -4.29 4.13 9.43
N ASN A 116 -5.53 3.82 9.85
CA ASN A 116 -6.75 4.17 9.13
C ASN A 116 -6.73 3.70 7.66
N VAL A 117 -6.43 2.40 7.49
CA VAL A 117 -6.48 1.66 6.21
C VAL A 117 -7.90 1.24 5.88
#